data_AF-A0A9R0YXX3-F1
#
_entry.id   AF-A0A9R0YXX3-F1
#
_cell.length_a   1.000
_cell.length_b   1.000
_cell.length_c   1.000
_cell.angle_alpha   90.00
_cell.angle_beta   90.00
_cell.angle_gamma   90.00
#
_symmetry.space_group_name_H-M   'P 1'
#
loop_
_entity.id
_entity.type
_entity.pdbx_description
1 polymer ?
#
loop_
_entity_poly.entity_id
_entity_poly.type
_entity_poly.pdbx_seq_one_letter_code
_entity_poly.pdbx_strand_id
1 'polypeptide(L)'
;MREMAKTAVWSVSSSKPGNGVASLRDDSLDTYWQSDGAQPHLVNIQFQKKVQLQHVVLYVDFKLDESYTPNKISIRAGDGFHNLKEIKTVELSKSVGWVHISLSGTDPRPLLA
;
A
#
# COMPACT_ATOMS: atom_id res chain seq x y z
N MET A 1 -3.00 6.28 17.97
CA MET A 1 -3.21 5.93 16.54
C MET A 1 -3.84 4.55 16.50
N ARG A 2 -4.82 4.29 15.62
CA ARG A 2 -5.54 3.00 15.53
C ARG A 2 -5.28 2.37 14.17
N GLU A 3 -4.97 1.07 14.15
CA GLU A 3 -4.84 0.31 12.91
C GLU A 3 -6.23 0.15 12.24
N MET A 4 -6.32 0.54 10.96
CA MET A 4 -7.57 0.45 10.19
C MET A 4 -7.57 -0.71 9.18
N ALA A 5 -6.41 -1.30 8.89
CA ALA A 5 -6.23 -2.32 7.86
C ALA A 5 -7.22 -3.48 8.02
N LYS A 6 -7.43 -3.96 9.25
CA LYS A 6 -8.35 -5.06 9.59
C LYS A 6 -9.82 -4.82 9.24
N THR A 7 -10.22 -3.56 9.04
CA THR A 7 -11.62 -3.19 8.70
C THR A 7 -11.87 -3.01 7.20
N ALA A 8 -10.82 -3.13 6.37
CA ALA A 8 -10.91 -2.98 4.93
C ALA A 8 -10.98 -4.33 4.22
N VAL A 9 -11.53 -4.31 3.01
CA VAL A 9 -11.37 -5.36 2.01
C VAL A 9 -10.10 -5.08 1.22
N TRP A 10 -9.29 -6.11 1.01
CA TRP A 10 -8.01 -6.02 0.32
C TRP A 10 -8.04 -6.86 -0.95
N SER A 11 -7.47 -6.33 -2.03
CA SER A 11 -7.21 -7.09 -3.26
C SER A 11 -5.86 -6.70 -3.84
N VAL A 12 -5.29 -7.59 -4.66
CA VAL A 12 -4.05 -7.34 -5.40
C VAL A 12 -4.29 -7.51 -6.88
N SER A 13 -3.53 -6.81 -7.73
CA SER A 13 -3.67 -6.92 -9.20
C SER A 13 -3.36 -8.31 -9.74
N SER A 14 -2.42 -9.01 -9.11
CA SER A 14 -2.01 -10.38 -9.45
C SER A 14 -1.26 -10.99 -8.27
N SER A 15 -1.13 -12.31 -8.24
CA SER A 15 -0.33 -13.00 -7.22
C SER A 15 0.14 -14.37 -7.72
N LYS A 16 1.35 -14.77 -7.35
CA LYS A 16 1.75 -16.19 -7.42
C LYS A 16 0.85 -17.04 -6.50
N PRO A 17 0.55 -18.30 -6.85
CA PRO A 17 -0.19 -19.20 -5.97
C PRO A 17 0.50 -19.32 -4.61
N GLY A 18 -0.23 -19.07 -3.52
CA GLY A 18 0.30 -19.12 -2.15
C GLY A 18 0.85 -17.79 -1.61
N ASN A 19 1.12 -16.80 -2.46
CA ASN A 19 1.71 -15.51 -2.09
C ASN A 19 0.77 -14.34 -2.42
N GLY A 20 -0.43 -14.37 -1.84
CA GLY A 20 -1.52 -13.41 -2.12
C GLY A 20 -1.75 -12.40 -1.00
N VAL A 21 -2.96 -11.84 -0.95
CA VAL A 21 -3.40 -10.86 0.06
C VAL A 21 -3.20 -11.36 1.49
N ALA A 22 -3.36 -12.66 1.74
CA ALA A 22 -3.22 -13.23 3.08
C ALA A 22 -1.84 -12.95 3.67
N SER A 23 -0.79 -13.09 2.87
CA SER A 23 0.61 -12.86 3.27
C SER A 23 0.95 -11.38 3.52
N LEU A 24 0.12 -10.44 3.08
CA LEU A 24 0.29 -9.02 3.44
C LEU A 24 -0.20 -8.70 4.86
N ARG A 25 -0.94 -9.63 5.49
CA ARG A 25 -1.72 -9.34 6.69
C ARG A 25 -1.71 -10.44 7.75
N ASP A 26 -0.80 -11.39 7.63
CA ASP A 26 -0.62 -12.48 8.59
C ASP A 26 0.35 -12.10 9.73
N ASP A 27 0.78 -10.83 9.78
CA ASP A 27 1.70 -10.27 10.77
C ASP A 27 3.08 -10.99 10.81
N SER A 28 3.47 -11.64 9.70
CA SER A 28 4.73 -12.36 9.55
C SER A 28 5.65 -11.66 8.54
N LEU A 29 6.95 -11.56 8.87
CA LEU A 29 7.98 -11.04 7.95
C LEU A 29 8.60 -12.13 7.07
N ASP A 30 8.28 -13.40 7.33
CA ASP A 30 8.76 -14.56 6.57
C ASP A 30 7.87 -14.87 5.35
N THR A 31 6.69 -14.26 5.31
CA THR A 31 5.69 -14.41 4.26
C THR A 31 5.52 -13.08 3.52
N TYR A 32 5.20 -13.15 2.23
CA TYR A 32 5.11 -11.97 1.37
C TYR A 32 4.12 -12.17 0.23
N TRP A 33 3.55 -11.07 -0.25
CA TRP A 33 2.86 -11.04 -1.53
C TRP A 33 3.86 -10.96 -2.67
N GLN A 34 3.65 -11.77 -3.70
CA GLN A 34 4.45 -11.76 -4.92
C GLN A 34 3.52 -11.57 -6.11
N SER A 35 3.58 -10.40 -6.75
CA SER A 35 2.84 -10.15 -7.98
C SER A 35 3.31 -11.04 -9.13
N ASP A 36 2.39 -11.42 -10.02
CA ASP A 36 2.67 -12.23 -11.20
C ASP A 36 1.96 -11.64 -12.43
N GLY A 37 2.37 -10.45 -12.84
CA GLY A 37 1.75 -9.73 -13.96
C GLY A 37 2.57 -8.54 -14.42
N ALA A 38 2.03 -7.73 -15.32
CA ALA A 38 2.68 -6.50 -15.78
C ALA A 38 2.62 -5.40 -14.70
N GLN A 39 3.58 -4.48 -14.73
CA GLN A 39 3.54 -3.26 -13.92
C GLN A 39 2.48 -2.27 -14.46
N PRO A 40 1.89 -1.43 -13.59
CA PRO A 40 2.10 -1.37 -12.14
C PRO A 40 1.38 -2.49 -11.38
N HIS A 41 2.01 -2.99 -10.32
CA HIS A 41 1.35 -3.90 -9.38
C HIS A 41 0.56 -3.09 -8.35
N LEU A 42 -0.69 -3.51 -8.08
CA LEU A 42 -1.61 -2.74 -7.26
C LEU A 42 -2.00 -3.52 -6.01
N VAL A 43 -2.02 -2.83 -4.88
CA VAL A 43 -2.71 -3.25 -3.65
C VAL A 43 -3.88 -2.30 -3.46
N ASN A 44 -5.11 -2.82 -3.53
CA ASN A 44 -6.31 -2.04 -3.34
C ASN A 44 -6.86 -2.28 -1.93
N ILE A 45 -7.20 -1.19 -1.24
CA ILE A 45 -7.72 -1.20 0.13
C ILE A 45 -9.03 -0.44 0.13
N GLN A 46 -10.14 -1.14 0.34
CA GLN A 46 -11.49 -0.58 0.30
C GLN A 46 -12.14 -0.61 1.68
N PHE A 47 -12.60 0.56 2.14
CA PHE A 47 -13.35 0.70 3.39
C PHE A 47 -14.84 0.85 3.10
N GLN A 48 -15.70 0.26 3.95
CA GLN A 48 -17.15 0.41 3.83
C GLN A 48 -17.66 1.82 4.14
N LYS A 49 -16.87 2.61 4.87
CA LYS A 49 -17.17 3.99 5.25
C LYS A 49 -15.94 4.86 4.99
N LYS A 50 -16.15 6.17 4.81
CA LYS A 50 -15.04 7.12 4.71
C LYS A 50 -14.19 7.04 5.98
N VAL A 51 -12.89 6.80 5.79
CA VAL A 51 -11.91 6.74 6.88
C VAL A 51 -10.88 7.84 6.70
N GLN A 52 -10.40 8.38 7.81
CA GLN A 52 -9.24 9.27 7.81
C GLN A 52 -7.99 8.45 8.11
N LEU A 53 -7.09 8.37 7.13
CA LEU A 53 -5.79 7.72 7.27
C LEU A 53 -4.70 8.77 7.42
N GLN A 54 -3.78 8.55 8.35
CA GLN A 54 -2.64 9.45 8.58
C GLN A 54 -1.35 8.88 8.01
N HIS A 55 -1.20 7.56 8.01
CA HIS A 55 0.01 6.87 7.58
C HIS A 55 -0.34 5.60 6.81
N VAL A 56 0.49 5.29 5.83
CA VAL A 56 0.66 3.93 5.29
C VAL A 56 2.00 3.44 5.75
N VAL A 57 2.06 2.23 6.29
CA VAL A 57 3.30 1.63 6.78
C VAL A 57 3.47 0.30 6.05
N LEU A 58 4.66 0.07 5.48
CA LEU A 58 5.01 -1.14 4.74
C LEU A 58 6.38 -1.62 5.19
N TYR A 59 6.57 -2.94 5.27
CA TYR A 59 7.90 -3.52 5.46
C TYR A 59 8.52 -3.81 4.09
N VAL A 60 9.78 -3.45 3.91
CA VAL A 60 10.59 -3.78 2.72
C VAL A 60 11.97 -4.20 3.15
N ASP A 61 12.58 -5.15 2.44
CA ASP A 61 13.96 -5.53 2.71
C ASP A 61 14.75 -5.74 1.43
N PHE A 62 15.49 -4.71 1.02
CA PHE A 62 16.33 -4.80 -0.18
C PHE A 62 17.35 -5.93 -0.16
N LYS A 63 17.83 -6.34 1.01
CA LYS A 63 18.83 -7.42 1.10
C LYS A 63 18.21 -8.78 0.82
N LEU A 64 16.94 -8.97 1.20
CA LEU A 64 16.21 -10.21 1.01
C LEU A 64 15.56 -10.26 -0.38
N ASP A 65 14.93 -9.17 -0.79
CA ASP A 65 14.04 -9.13 -1.96
C ASP A 65 14.76 -8.67 -3.24
N GLU A 66 15.93 -8.04 -3.13
CA GLU A 66 16.72 -7.51 -4.25
C GLU A 66 15.84 -6.73 -5.25
N SER A 67 15.70 -7.24 -6.48
CA SER A 67 14.91 -6.64 -7.57
C SER A 67 13.39 -6.66 -7.36
N TYR A 68 12.89 -7.46 -6.40
CA TYR A 68 11.48 -7.46 -6.00
C TYR A 68 11.15 -6.33 -5.03
N THR A 69 12.15 -5.65 -4.47
CA THR A 69 11.94 -4.48 -3.61
C THR A 69 11.38 -3.32 -4.44
N PRO A 70 10.23 -2.72 -4.06
CA PRO A 70 9.68 -1.60 -4.80
C PRO A 70 10.62 -0.39 -4.73
N ASN A 71 10.92 0.23 -5.88
CA ASN A 71 11.73 1.45 -5.97
C ASN A 71 10.89 2.73 -5.98
N LYS A 72 9.60 2.63 -6.30
CA LYS A 72 8.66 3.75 -6.36
C LYS A 72 7.26 3.29 -5.98
N ILE A 73 6.62 4.03 -5.09
CA ILE A 73 5.25 3.78 -4.63
C ILE A 73 4.42 5.03 -4.87
N SER A 74 3.31 4.88 -5.60
CA SER A 74 2.28 5.90 -5.79
C SER A 74 1.08 5.52 -4.93
N ILE A 75 0.70 6.39 -3.98
CA ILE A 75 -0.49 6.25 -3.16
C ILE A 75 -1.59 7.09 -3.78
N ARG A 76 -2.73 6.44 -4.06
CA ARG A 76 -3.90 7.06 -4.64
C ARG A 76 -5.10 6.88 -3.73
N ALA A 77 -5.95 7.90 -3.63
CA ALA A 77 -7.16 7.87 -2.82
C ALA A 77 -8.34 8.48 -3.59
N GLY A 78 -9.54 7.95 -3.32
CA GLY A 78 -10.80 8.34 -3.95
C GLY A 78 -11.97 7.66 -3.23
N ASP A 79 -13.20 7.96 -3.65
CA ASP A 79 -14.40 7.29 -3.14
C ASP A 79 -14.80 6.05 -3.97
N GLY A 80 -14.15 5.85 -5.13
CA GLY A 80 -14.33 4.70 -5.99
C GLY A 80 -13.14 4.48 -6.93
N PHE A 81 -13.08 3.32 -7.58
CA PHE A 81 -11.97 2.95 -8.46
C PHE A 81 -11.74 3.93 -9.61
N HIS A 82 -12.80 4.59 -10.09
CA HIS A 82 -12.75 5.49 -11.24
C HIS A 82 -12.29 6.91 -10.90
N ASN A 83 -12.14 7.27 -9.62
CA ASN A 83 -11.77 8.63 -9.20
C ASN A 83 -10.56 8.70 -8.26
N LEU A 84 -9.76 7.63 -8.23
CA LEU A 84 -8.49 7.63 -7.51
C LEU A 84 -7.58 8.75 -8.02
N LYS A 85 -7.16 9.64 -7.13
CA LYS A 85 -6.16 10.68 -7.39
C LYS A 85 -4.87 10.34 -6.66
N GLU A 86 -3.74 10.52 -7.32
CA GLU A 86 -2.44 10.41 -6.66
C GLU A 86 -2.30 11.51 -5.61
N ILE A 87 -2.12 11.11 -4.37
CA ILE A 87 -1.97 12.01 -3.22
C ILE A 87 -0.54 12.02 -2.69
N LYS A 88 0.26 11.01 -3.03
CA LYS A 88 1.65 10.89 -2.60
C LYS A 88 2.41 9.97 -3.53
N THR A 89 3.64 10.35 -3.85
CA THR A 89 4.62 9.47 -4.47
C THR A 89 5.86 9.44 -3.60
N VAL A 90 6.42 8.25 -3.41
CA VAL A 90 7.63 8.01 -2.63
C VAL A 90 8.58 7.18 -3.47
N GLU A 91 9.83 7.63 -3.55
CA GLU A 91 10.93 6.84 -4.11
C GLU A 91 11.67 6.16 -2.96
N LEU A 92 11.97 4.87 -3.14
CA LEU A 92 12.67 4.04 -2.17
C LEU A 92 14.01 3.63 -2.78
N SER A 93 15.08 3.75 -2.00
CA SER A 93 16.42 3.38 -2.42
C SER A 93 17.04 2.44 -1.40
N LYS A 94 17.15 1.16 -1.78
CA LYS A 94 17.75 0.07 -0.99
C LYS A 94 17.29 0.05 0.48
N SER A 95 16.01 0.34 0.70
CA SER A 95 15.44 0.46 2.04
C SER A 95 15.32 -0.91 2.72
N VAL A 96 15.50 -0.93 4.04
CA VAL A 96 15.38 -2.13 4.88
C VAL A 96 14.60 -1.74 6.14
N GLY A 97 13.55 -2.50 6.44
CA GLY A 97 12.69 -2.31 7.61
C GLY A 97 11.35 -1.65 7.29
N TRP A 98 10.69 -1.17 8.34
CA TRP A 98 9.41 -0.47 8.25
C TRP A 98 9.56 0.93 7.65
N VAL A 99 8.89 1.17 6.53
CA VAL A 99 8.79 2.48 5.88
C VAL A 99 7.46 3.12 6.24
N HIS A 100 7.51 4.28 6.89
CA HIS A 100 6.35 5.06 7.28
C HIS A 100 6.09 6.19 6.28
N ILE A 101 5.00 6.08 5.51
CA ILE A 101 4.58 7.11 4.55
C ILE A 101 3.47 7.95 5.19
N SER A 102 3.79 9.20 5.50
CA SER A 102 2.80 10.18 5.96
C SER A 102 1.87 10.60 4.82
N LEU A 103 0.56 10.53 5.09
CA LEU A 103 -0.51 11.00 4.21
C LEU A 103 -0.99 12.42 4.55
N SER A 104 -0.53 12.98 5.68
CA SER A 104 -0.80 14.37 6.02
C SER A 104 0.11 15.29 5.20
N GLY A 105 -0.48 16.29 4.52
CA GLY A 105 0.29 17.40 3.95
C GLY A 105 0.42 17.47 2.43
N THR A 106 -0.52 16.90 1.66
CA THR A 106 -0.53 17.07 0.18
C THR A 106 -1.75 17.77 -0.42
N ASP A 107 -2.64 18.39 0.37
CA ASP A 107 -3.51 19.49 -0.10
C ASP A 107 -4.05 20.33 1.09
N PRO A 108 -3.83 21.67 1.14
CA PRO A 108 -4.47 22.56 2.09
C PRO A 108 -5.96 22.85 1.78
N ARG A 109 -6.52 22.29 0.72
CA ARG A 109 -7.95 22.45 0.43
C ARG A 109 -8.78 21.50 1.30
N PRO A 110 -9.82 21.99 1.98
CA PRO A 110 -10.81 21.10 2.55
C PRO A 110 -11.36 20.24 1.42
N LEU A 111 -11.55 18.95 1.67
CA LEU A 111 -12.43 18.13 0.85
C LEU A 111 -13.84 18.72 1.04
N LEU A 112 -14.14 19.77 0.28
CA LEU A 112 -15.34 20.57 0.37
C LEU A 112 -16.56 19.76 -0.13
N ALA A 113 -17.60 19.86 0.71
CA ALA A 113 -19.01 19.51 0.55
C ALA A 113 -19.33 18.01 0.44
#